data_AF-A0AAN8G1J6-F1
#
_entry.id   AF-A0AAN8G1J6-F1
#
_cell.length_a   1.000
_cell.length_b   1.000
_cell.length_c   1.000
_cell.angle_alpha   90.00
_cell.angle_beta   90.00
_cell.angle_gamma   90.00
#
_symmetry.space_group_name_H-M   'P 1'
#
loop_
_entity.id
_entity.type
_entity.pdbx_description
1 polymer ?
#
loop_
_entity_poly.entity_id
_entity_poly.type
_entity_poly.pdbx_seq_one_letter_code
_entity_poly.pdbx_strand_id
1 'polypeptide(L)'
;MQIVYVNIPWILDPEDYNCSGRTRDEWKQRGTVREVQGTCFLVFGISLAVAYLLSMMAMIRGKLTRIPCYQLMFFNGLLDLMVLLSGSIIVAYFQFTGAVFCTDVLLNQLTGHLAWSKIPVLVKKN
;
A
#
# COMPACT_ATOMS: atom_id res chain seq x y z
N MET A 1 1.64 5.48 -23.98
CA MET A 1 2.34 6.65 -23.43
C MET A 1 1.95 6.78 -21.97
N GLN A 2 2.92 6.69 -21.06
CA GLN A 2 2.67 6.73 -19.62
C GLN A 2 2.47 8.18 -19.18
N ILE A 3 1.29 8.49 -18.62
CA ILE A 3 1.04 9.77 -18.00
C ILE A 3 1.48 9.66 -16.55
N VAL A 4 2.61 10.31 -16.25
CA VAL A 4 3.12 10.57 -14.91
C VAL A 4 2.11 11.45 -14.18
N TYR A 5 1.47 10.94 -13.12
CA TYR A 5 0.58 11.74 -12.28
C TYR A 5 1.41 12.65 -11.38
N VAL A 6 1.56 13.91 -11.81
CA VAL A 6 2.04 15.02 -10.97
C VAL A 6 0.87 15.45 -10.08
N ASN A 7 1.06 15.48 -8.77
CA ASN A 7 0.03 15.85 -7.80
C ASN A 7 -0.23 17.35 -7.88
N ILE A 8 -1.43 17.74 -8.33
CA ILE A 8 -1.83 19.15 -8.46
C ILE A 8 -3.08 19.40 -7.60
N PRO A 9 -3.03 20.34 -6.62
CA PRO A 9 -4.09 20.49 -5.60
C PRO A 9 -5.44 21.03 -6.09
N TRP A 10 -5.64 21.20 -7.40
CA TRP A 10 -6.90 21.67 -8.02
C TRP A 10 -7.60 20.60 -8.88
N ILE A 11 -7.23 19.32 -8.75
CA ILE A 11 -7.90 18.19 -9.44
C ILE A 11 -8.80 17.36 -8.51
N LEU A 12 -8.83 17.66 -7.21
CA LEU A 12 -9.72 16.99 -6.26
C LEU A 12 -11.03 17.75 -6.16
N ASP A 13 -12.07 17.26 -6.83
CA ASP A 13 -13.42 17.78 -6.65
C ASP A 13 -13.93 17.40 -5.25
N PRO A 14 -14.26 18.37 -4.37
CA PRO A 14 -14.71 18.08 -3.01
C PRO A 14 -16.03 17.29 -2.98
N GLU A 15 -16.82 17.34 -4.06
CA GLU A 15 -18.02 16.52 -4.22
C GLU A 15 -17.72 15.02 -4.32
N ASP A 16 -16.56 14.63 -4.87
CA ASP A 16 -16.16 13.22 -5.00
C ASP A 16 -15.73 12.59 -3.66
N TYR A 17 -15.61 13.40 -2.61
CA TYR A 17 -15.38 12.96 -1.23
C TYR A 17 -16.64 13.02 -0.36
N ASN A 18 -17.77 13.52 -0.88
CA ASN A 18 -19.06 13.47 -0.21
C ASN A 18 -19.79 12.15 -0.51
N CYS A 19 -19.48 11.12 0.27
CA CYS A 19 -20.04 9.77 0.06
C CYS A 19 -21.55 9.66 0.32
N SER A 20 -22.19 10.67 0.92
CA SER A 20 -23.64 10.72 1.11
C SER A 20 -24.42 11.16 -0.13
N GLY A 21 -23.74 11.69 -1.16
CA GLY A 21 -24.39 12.29 -2.32
C GLY A 21 -24.89 11.30 -3.39
N ARG A 22 -24.42 10.05 -3.38
CA ARG A 22 -24.76 9.02 -4.39
C ARG A 22 -24.76 7.62 -3.78
N THR A 23 -25.40 6.68 -4.46
CA THR A 23 -25.38 5.26 -4.08
C THR A 23 -24.04 4.59 -4.43
N ARG A 24 -23.74 3.45 -3.79
CA ARG A 24 -22.48 2.72 -4.00
C ARG A 24 -22.27 2.28 -5.46
N ASP A 25 -23.34 1.91 -6.15
CA ASP A 25 -23.26 1.44 -7.54
C ASP A 25 -22.93 2.58 -8.50
N GLU A 26 -23.47 3.78 -8.28
CA GLU A 26 -23.13 4.98 -9.05
C GLU A 26 -21.65 5.38 -8.85
N TRP A 27 -21.14 5.27 -7.62
CA TRP A 27 -19.72 5.51 -7.34
C TRP A 27 -18.81 4.51 -8.07
N LYS A 28 -19.21 3.24 -8.11
CA LYS A 28 -18.45 2.19 -8.79
C LYS A 28 -18.38 2.43 -10.31
N GLN A 29 -19.43 2.99 -10.92
CA GLN A 29 -19.46 3.32 -12.35
C GLN A 29 -18.49 4.44 -12.75
N ARG A 30 -18.13 5.35 -11.83
CA ARG A 30 -17.10 6.37 -12.08
C ARG A 30 -15.68 5.81 -12.04
N GLY A 31 -15.52 4.61 -11.49
CA GLY A 31 -14.26 3.90 -11.44
C GLY A 31 -13.69 3.58 -12.82
N THR A 32 -12.38 3.80 -13.00
CA THR A 32 -11.68 3.32 -14.21
C THR A 32 -10.87 2.09 -13.88
N VAL A 33 -11.19 0.97 -14.55
CA VAL A 33 -10.45 -0.29 -14.41
C VAL A 33 -9.20 -0.21 -15.28
N ARG A 34 -8.03 -0.47 -14.68
CA ARG A 34 -6.73 -0.46 -15.37
C ARG A 34 -6.03 -1.79 -15.17
N GLU A 35 -6.48 -2.82 -15.88
CA GLU A 35 -6.04 -4.20 -15.71
C GLU A 35 -4.53 -4.38 -15.92
N VAL A 36 -3.95 -3.70 -16.91
CA VAL A 36 -2.50 -3.77 -17.19
C VAL A 36 -1.71 -3.20 -16.01
N GLN A 37 -2.12 -2.05 -15.48
CA GLN A 37 -1.46 -1.42 -14.35
C GLN A 37 -1.61 -2.26 -13.07
N GLY A 38 -2.81 -2.78 -12.81
CA GLY A 38 -3.07 -3.69 -11.70
C GLY A 38 -2.23 -4.97 -11.75
N THR A 39 -2.13 -5.58 -12.93
CA THR A 39 -1.31 -6.80 -13.13
C THR A 39 0.17 -6.53 -12.89
N CYS A 40 0.71 -5.42 -13.41
CA CYS A 40 2.10 -5.04 -13.16
C CYS A 40 2.40 -4.84 -11.66
N PHE A 41 1.53 -4.13 -10.94
CA PHE A 41 1.69 -3.94 -9.50
C PHE A 41 1.56 -5.25 -8.72
N LEU A 42 0.64 -6.13 -9.11
CA LEU A 42 0.45 -7.41 -8.43
C LEU A 42 1.66 -8.33 -8.59
N VAL A 43 2.17 -8.49 -9.82
CA VAL A 43 3.33 -9.34 -10.12
C VAL A 43 4.60 -8.81 -9.44
N PHE A 44 4.83 -7.50 -9.52
CA PHE A 44 5.97 -6.86 -8.86
C PHE A 44 5.85 -6.96 -7.33
N GLY A 45 4.66 -6.69 -6.78
CA GLY A 45 4.39 -6.80 -5.35
C GLY A 45 4.61 -8.21 -4.81
N ILE A 46 4.11 -9.24 -5.49
CA ILE A 46 4.28 -10.63 -5.05
C ILE A 46 5.74 -11.07 -5.13
N SER A 47 6.45 -10.72 -6.22
CA SER A 47 7.85 -11.15 -6.38
C SER A 47 8.76 -10.57 -5.29
N LEU A 48 8.60 -9.28 -4.96
CA LEU A 48 9.31 -8.66 -3.85
C LEU A 48 8.88 -9.22 -2.49
N ALA A 49 7.60 -9.51 -2.28
CA ALA A 49 7.11 -10.04 -1.01
C ALA A 49 7.74 -11.40 -0.71
N VAL A 50 7.83 -12.27 -1.72
CA VAL A 50 8.50 -13.57 -1.60
C VAL A 50 9.98 -13.39 -1.26
N ALA A 51 10.68 -12.46 -1.94
CA ALA A 51 12.09 -12.19 -1.66
C ALA A 51 12.32 -11.72 -0.21
N TYR A 52 11.48 -10.80 0.29
CA TYR A 52 11.53 -10.34 1.69
C TYR A 52 11.21 -11.46 2.69
N LEU A 53 10.23 -12.30 2.41
CA LEU A 53 9.90 -13.43 3.29
C LEU A 53 11.05 -14.45 3.35
N LEU A 54 11.69 -14.75 2.20
CA LEU A 54 12.84 -15.65 2.16
C LEU A 54 14.03 -15.11 2.96
N SER A 55 14.34 -13.81 2.81
CA SER A 55 15.44 -13.18 3.55
C SER A 55 15.16 -13.13 5.07
N MET A 56 13.93 -12.81 5.47
CA MET A 56 13.49 -12.83 6.86
C MET A 56 13.58 -14.23 7.48
N MET A 57 13.12 -15.27 6.76
CA MET A 57 13.24 -16.66 7.19
C MET A 57 14.71 -17.08 7.35
N ALA A 58 15.59 -16.66 6.45
CA ALA A 58 17.02 -16.93 6.53
C ALA A 58 17.66 -16.29 7.77
N MET A 59 17.31 -15.03 8.08
CA MET A 59 17.80 -14.33 9.28
C MET A 59 17.36 -15.02 10.58
N ILE A 60 16.11 -15.47 10.65
CA ILE A 60 15.58 -16.21 11.81
C ILE A 60 16.31 -17.55 11.97
N ARG A 61 16.45 -18.32 10.89
CA ARG A 61 17.15 -19.62 10.93
C ARG A 61 18.61 -19.50 11.32
N GLY A 62 19.29 -18.46 10.83
CA GLY A 62 20.68 -18.19 11.19
C GLY A 62 20.86 -17.63 12.61
N LYS A 63 19.79 -17.34 13.35
CA LYS A 63 19.83 -16.69 14.68
C LYS A 63 20.56 -15.32 14.67
N LEU A 64 20.58 -14.66 13.51
CA LEU A 64 21.22 -13.34 13.33
C LEU A 64 20.51 -12.24 14.13
N THR A 65 19.23 -12.42 14.45
CA THR A 65 18.40 -11.49 15.24
C THR A 65 18.84 -11.32 16.70
N ARG A 66 19.92 -11.96 17.13
CA ARG A 66 20.56 -11.69 18.44
C ARG A 66 21.44 -10.45 18.44
N ILE A 67 21.89 -10.01 17.28
CA ILE A 67 22.75 -8.83 17.12
C ILE A 67 21.85 -7.61 16.89
N PRO A 68 22.04 -6.49 17.61
CA PRO A 68 21.15 -5.33 17.54
C PRO A 68 21.03 -4.72 16.13
N CYS A 69 22.11 -4.74 15.34
CA CYS A 69 22.08 -4.28 13.95
C CYS A 69 21.12 -5.13 13.09
N TYR A 70 21.16 -6.45 13.21
CA TYR A 70 20.27 -7.36 12.49
C TYR A 70 18.82 -7.32 13.01
N GLN A 71 18.60 -6.92 14.27
CA GLN A 71 17.24 -6.67 14.79
C GLN A 71 16.58 -5.49 14.10
N LEU A 72 17.31 -4.39 13.91
CA LEU A 72 16.82 -3.24 13.16
C LEU A 72 16.56 -3.61 11.69
N MET A 73 17.47 -4.38 11.07
CA MET A 73 17.30 -4.83 9.70
C MET A 73 16.07 -5.75 9.54
N PHE A 74 15.80 -6.61 10.52
CA PHE A 74 14.59 -7.44 10.55
C PHE A 74 13.32 -6.59 10.68
N PHE A 75 13.32 -5.58 11.56
CA PHE A 75 12.19 -4.65 11.69
C PHE A 75 11.97 -3.85 10.42
N ASN A 76 13.03 -3.40 9.75
CA ASN A 76 12.93 -2.74 8.45
C ASN A 76 12.27 -3.64 7.41
N GLY A 77 12.70 -4.92 7.33
CA GLY A 77 12.07 -5.89 6.43
C GLY A 77 10.58 -6.12 6.71
N LEU A 78 10.15 -6.03 7.97
CA LEU A 78 8.73 -6.07 8.33
C LEU A 78 7.97 -4.83 7.83
N LEU A 79 8.57 -3.63 7.97
CA LEU A 79 7.99 -2.40 7.43
C LEU A 79 7.88 -2.44 5.91
N ASP A 80 8.92 -2.95 5.24
CA ASP A 80 8.92 -3.11 3.78
C ASP A 80 7.78 -4.02 3.32
N LEU A 81 7.49 -5.12 4.04
CA LEU A 81 6.34 -5.97 3.77
C LEU A 81 4.99 -5.23 3.93
N MET A 82 4.84 -4.38 4.95
CA MET A 82 3.62 -3.58 5.16
C MET A 82 3.41 -2.54 4.06
N VAL A 83 4.49 -1.88 3.64
CA VAL A 83 4.47 -0.92 2.52
C VAL A 83 4.16 -1.64 1.21
N LEU A 84 4.70 -2.83 0.99
CA LEU A 84 4.43 -3.62 -0.21
C LEU A 84 2.97 -4.11 -0.27
N LEU A 85 2.41 -4.52 0.86
CA LEU A 85 0.99 -4.89 0.98
C LEU A 85 0.08 -3.71 0.61
N SER A 86 0.28 -2.57 1.26
CA SER A 86 -0.53 -1.37 1.05
C SER A 86 -0.31 -0.69 -0.31
N GLY A 87 0.94 -0.62 -0.78
CA GLY A 87 1.31 0.11 -1.99
C GLY A 87 1.28 -0.70 -3.28
N SER A 88 1.31 -2.04 -3.22
CA SER A 88 1.25 -2.89 -4.42
C SER A 88 0.02 -3.79 -4.45
N ILE A 89 -0.21 -4.60 -3.41
CA ILE A 89 -1.30 -5.60 -3.43
C ILE A 89 -2.67 -4.93 -3.34
N ILE A 90 -2.87 -4.03 -2.37
CA ILE A 90 -4.14 -3.31 -2.23
C ILE A 90 -4.37 -2.36 -3.41
N VAL A 91 -3.33 -1.68 -3.89
CA VAL A 91 -3.41 -0.83 -5.09
C VAL A 91 -3.79 -1.64 -6.33
N ALA A 92 -3.23 -2.84 -6.51
CA ALA A 92 -3.62 -3.72 -7.61
C ALA A 92 -5.10 -4.09 -7.53
N TYR A 93 -5.61 -4.42 -6.34
CA TYR A 93 -7.03 -4.68 -6.11
C TYR A 93 -7.91 -3.47 -6.49
N PHE A 94 -7.49 -2.26 -6.13
CA PHE A 94 -8.20 -1.04 -6.54
C PHE A 94 -8.20 -0.85 -8.05
N GLN A 95 -7.10 -1.15 -8.73
CA GLN A 95 -7.01 -1.02 -10.18
C GLN A 95 -7.85 -2.05 -10.94
N PHE A 96 -8.04 -3.26 -10.39
CA PHE A 96 -8.95 -4.26 -10.96
C PHE A 96 -10.42 -3.94 -10.70
N THR A 97 -10.73 -3.37 -9.54
CA THR A 97 -12.11 -3.04 -9.16
C THR A 97 -12.57 -1.68 -9.70
N GLY A 98 -11.62 -0.81 -10.08
CA GLY A 98 -11.89 0.59 -10.36
C GLY A 98 -12.35 1.35 -9.11
N ALA A 99 -11.85 0.99 -7.93
CA ALA A 99 -12.38 1.53 -6.67
C ALA A 99 -12.14 3.03 -6.54
N VAL A 100 -13.18 3.78 -6.20
CA VAL A 100 -13.10 5.20 -5.80
C VAL A 100 -13.23 5.34 -4.29
N PHE A 101 -12.87 6.50 -3.72
CA PHE A 101 -12.86 6.73 -2.27
C PHE A 101 -14.17 6.31 -1.57
N CYS A 102 -15.31 6.67 -2.14
CA CYS A 102 -16.62 6.35 -1.57
C CYS A 102 -17.11 4.92 -1.82
N THR A 103 -16.38 4.09 -2.59
CA THR A 103 -16.76 2.67 -2.77
C THR A 103 -16.46 1.87 -1.51
N ASP A 104 -15.28 2.10 -0.90
CA ASP A 104 -14.79 1.43 0.31
C ASP A 104 -13.91 2.39 1.12
N VAL A 105 -14.54 3.33 1.85
CA VAL A 105 -13.87 4.41 2.60
C VAL A 105 -12.85 3.88 3.60
N LEU A 106 -13.20 2.85 4.36
CA LEU A 106 -12.33 2.25 5.36
C LEU A 106 -11.03 1.71 4.74
N LEU A 107 -11.14 1.00 3.62
CA LEU A 107 -9.99 0.38 2.96
C LEU A 107 -9.06 1.44 2.38
N ASN A 108 -9.61 2.50 1.78
CA ASN A 108 -8.82 3.63 1.28
C ASN A 108 -8.11 4.39 2.40
N GLN A 109 -8.81 4.68 3.50
CA GLN A 109 -8.23 5.38 4.65
C GLN A 109 -7.12 4.56 5.31
N LEU A 110 -7.33 3.26 5.53
CA LEU A 110 -6.31 2.37 6.08
C LEU A 110 -5.08 2.32 5.18
N THR A 111 -5.26 2.19 3.86
CA THR A 111 -4.17 2.15 2.90
C THR A 111 -3.37 3.46 2.92
N GLY A 112 -4.04 4.60 2.97
CA GLY A 112 -3.39 5.91 3.09
C GLY A 112 -2.60 6.07 4.39
N HIS A 113 -3.16 5.66 5.53
CA HIS A 113 -2.46 5.68 6.80
C HIS A 113 -1.27 4.72 6.84
N LEU A 114 -1.39 3.52 6.28
CA LEU A 114 -0.27 2.57 6.22
C LEU A 114 0.89 3.12 5.38
N ALA A 115 0.60 3.76 4.25
CA ALA A 115 1.61 4.34 3.36
C ALA A 115 2.31 5.58 3.95
N TRP A 116 1.60 6.42 4.73
CA TRP A 116 2.12 7.71 5.20
C TRP A 116 2.23 7.82 6.73
N SER A 117 2.00 6.74 7.47
CA SER A 117 2.12 6.76 8.92
C SER A 117 3.56 7.12 9.31
N LYS A 118 3.70 8.18 10.11
CA LYS A 118 4.89 8.39 10.92
C LYS A 118 4.88 7.30 11.98
N ILE A 119 5.39 6.10 11.69
CA ILE A 119 5.62 5.07 12.70
C ILE A 119 6.71 5.65 13.62
N PRO A 120 6.38 6.03 14.88
CA PRO A 120 7.41 6.44 15.80
C PRO A 120 8.18 5.17 16.17
N VAL A 121 9.31 4.93 15.52
CA VAL A 121 10.27 3.95 15.98
C VAL A 121 10.80 4.50 17.31
N LEU A 122 10.15 4.09 18.40
CA LEU A 122 10.57 4.40 19.76
C LEU A 122 11.85 3.62 20.05
N VAL A 123 12.98 4.14 19.54
CA VAL A 123 14.29 3.76 20.05
C VAL A 123 14.36 4.32 21.47
N LYS A 124 14.22 3.42 22.44
CA LYS A 124 14.44 3.75 23.85
C LYS A 124 15.90 4.17 24.00
N LYS A 125 16.12 5.47 24.10
CA LYS A 125 17.42 6.07 24.39
C LYS A 125 17.70 5.82 25.88
N ASN A 126 18.57 4.86 26.17
CA ASN A 126 19.23 4.77 27.48
C ASN A 126 20.38 5.78 27.53
#